data_AF-A0A4T2GLA6-F1
#
_entry.id   AF-A0A4T2GLA6-F1
#
_cell.length_a   1.000
_cell.length_b   1.000
_cell.length_c   1.000
_cell.angle_alpha   90.00
_cell.angle_beta   90.00
_cell.angle_gamma   90.00
#
_symmetry.space_group_name_H-M   'P 1'
#
loop_
_entity.id
_entity.type
_entity.pdbx_description
1 polymer ?
#
loop_
_entity_poly.entity_id
_entity_poly.type
_entity_poly.pdbx_seq_one_letter_code
_entity_poly.pdbx_strand_id
1 'polypeptide(L)'
;MGGSLNLVASDDAINAANASAYAGISLTIDGGELTVQAGGDGLDSNGNLLINDGQIFVSGALNPGNGALDYEGHAAITGGDAIIVGWSGMAQGFGSDSSQASLLVKELNGTVGSNIRVLDSEGNQLAAYTASQAFS
;
A
#
# COMPACT_ATOMS: atom_id res chain seq x y z
N MET A 1 16.64 3.23 -13.47
CA MET A 1 17.06 3.02 -12.07
C MET A 1 16.17 3.89 -11.20
N GLY A 2 15.42 3.29 -10.28
CA GLY A 2 14.64 4.02 -9.28
C GLY A 2 15.52 4.48 -8.11
N GLY A 3 14.98 5.39 -7.29
CA GLY A 3 15.60 5.80 -6.02
C GLY A 3 15.04 5.00 -4.84
N SER A 4 15.61 5.21 -3.66
CA SER A 4 15.04 4.75 -2.38
C SER A 4 14.42 5.96 -1.67
N LEU A 5 13.16 5.83 -1.25
CA LEU A 5 12.39 6.87 -0.58
C LEU A 5 11.78 6.32 0.71
N ASN A 6 12.01 7.03 1.82
CA ASN A 6 11.46 6.72 3.13
C ASN A 6 10.64 7.92 3.62
N LEU A 7 9.35 7.72 3.88
CA LEU A 7 8.41 8.77 4.28
C LEU A 7 7.80 8.48 5.64
N VAL A 8 7.74 9.51 6.48
CA VAL A 8 6.95 9.54 7.71
C VAL A 8 6.09 10.80 7.65
N ALA A 9 4.77 10.61 7.61
CA ALA A 9 3.81 11.70 7.48
C ALA A 9 2.81 11.65 8.65
N SER A 10 2.35 12.82 9.10
CA SER A 10 1.30 12.93 10.13
C SER A 10 -0.11 12.71 9.60
N ASP A 11 -0.25 12.74 8.28
CA ASP A 11 -1.48 12.57 7.52
C ASP A 11 -1.16 11.57 6.39
N ASP A 12 -1.63 11.82 5.16
CA ASP A 12 -1.28 10.99 4.01
C ASP A 12 0.21 11.06 3.69
N ALA A 13 0.82 9.92 3.34
CA ALA A 13 2.22 9.93 2.94
C ALA A 13 2.43 10.34 1.48
N ILE A 14 1.56 9.87 0.58
CA ILE A 14 1.52 10.34 -0.81
C ILE A 14 0.07 10.52 -1.20
N ASN A 15 -0.30 11.76 -1.54
CA ASN A 15 -1.65 12.12 -1.95
C ASN A 15 -1.63 12.68 -3.38
N ALA A 16 -2.30 11.99 -4.30
CA ALA A 16 -2.62 12.47 -5.63
C ALA A 16 -4.08 12.96 -5.66
N ALA A 17 -4.28 14.27 -5.49
CA ALA A 17 -5.59 14.91 -5.48
C ALA A 17 -5.64 16.17 -6.35
N ASN A 18 -6.85 16.52 -6.79
CA ASN A 18 -7.13 17.82 -7.39
C ASN A 18 -8.49 18.32 -6.93
N ALA A 19 -8.51 19.50 -6.28
CA ALA A 19 -9.71 20.10 -5.70
C ALA A 19 -10.77 20.53 -6.75
N SER A 20 -10.46 20.52 -8.05
CA SER A 20 -11.32 21.09 -9.08
C SER A 20 -11.56 20.19 -10.30
N ALA A 21 -10.92 19.02 -10.38
CA ALA A 21 -11.11 18.08 -11.48
C ALA A 21 -10.80 16.64 -11.07
N TYR A 22 -11.77 15.73 -11.27
CA TYR A 22 -11.58 14.29 -11.03
C TYR A 22 -10.93 13.55 -12.21
N ALA A 23 -10.85 14.18 -13.38
CA ALA A 23 -10.36 13.51 -14.59
C ALA A 23 -8.82 13.53 -14.66
N GLY A 24 -8.22 12.34 -14.80
CA GLY A 24 -6.79 12.18 -15.02
C GLY A 24 -5.92 12.21 -13.77
N ILE A 25 -6.51 12.17 -12.57
CA ILE A 25 -5.75 11.98 -11.33
C ILE A 25 -5.22 10.54 -11.32
N SER A 26 -3.91 10.40 -11.09
CA SER A 26 -3.32 9.10 -10.83
C SER A 26 -2.07 9.21 -9.97
N LEU A 27 -1.92 8.26 -9.05
CA LEU A 27 -0.65 7.89 -8.46
C LEU A 27 -0.05 6.73 -9.27
N THR A 28 1.14 6.90 -9.83
CA THR A 28 1.84 5.83 -10.54
C THR A 28 3.25 5.62 -9.97
N ILE A 29 3.59 4.38 -9.65
CA ILE A 29 4.92 3.97 -9.19
C ILE A 29 5.53 3.03 -10.23
N ASP A 30 6.56 3.51 -10.93
CA ASP A 30 7.24 2.78 -12.02
C ASP A 30 8.49 2.00 -11.57
N GLY A 31 8.81 2.02 -10.27
CA GLY A 31 9.98 1.33 -9.72
C GLY A 31 10.65 2.08 -8.56
N GLY A 32 11.75 1.50 -8.08
CA GLY A 32 12.46 1.99 -6.89
C GLY A 32 12.03 1.28 -5.61
N GLU A 33 12.48 1.81 -4.48
CA GLU A 33 12.12 1.33 -3.15
C GLU A 33 11.35 2.44 -2.43
N LEU A 34 10.15 2.13 -1.94
CA LEU A 34 9.28 3.05 -1.22
C LEU A 34 8.89 2.44 0.12
N THR A 35 9.24 3.13 1.21
CA THR A 35 8.75 2.79 2.56
C THR A 35 7.97 3.97 3.15
N VAL A 36 6.76 3.71 3.63
CA VAL A 36 5.82 4.73 4.13
C VAL A 36 5.31 4.40 5.53
N GLN A 37 5.28 5.42 6.39
CA GLN A 37 4.52 5.48 7.63
C GLN A 37 3.58 6.69 7.60
N ALA A 38 2.28 6.45 7.49
CA ALA A 38 1.26 7.51 7.41
C ALA A 38 0.43 7.61 8.70
N GLY A 39 0.05 8.83 9.08
CA GLY A 39 -0.95 9.11 10.10
C GLY A 39 -2.38 9.19 9.54
N GLY A 40 -2.50 9.27 8.21
CA GLY A 40 -3.71 9.10 7.41
C GLY A 40 -3.51 7.98 6.39
N ASP A 41 -3.75 8.28 5.11
CA ASP A 41 -3.64 7.30 4.04
C ASP A 41 -2.19 6.97 3.67
N GLY A 42 -1.94 5.71 3.40
CA GLY A 42 -0.60 5.29 2.97
C GLY A 42 -0.30 5.81 1.57
N LEU A 43 -1.07 5.34 0.60
CA LEU A 43 -1.07 5.79 -0.78
C LEU A 43 -2.50 6.23 -1.11
N ASP A 44 -2.74 7.53 -1.27
CA ASP A 44 -4.06 8.11 -1.61
C ASP A 44 -4.07 8.59 -3.05
N SER A 45 -5.05 8.11 -3.83
CA SER A 45 -5.42 8.72 -5.08
C SER A 45 -6.92 8.98 -5.18
N ASN A 46 -7.28 10.24 -5.40
CA ASN A 46 -8.63 10.63 -5.86
C ASN A 46 -8.93 10.20 -7.31
N GLY A 47 -8.17 9.24 -7.85
CA GLY A 47 -8.27 8.66 -9.18
C GLY A 47 -7.64 7.27 -9.20
N ASN A 48 -6.75 7.00 -10.15
CA ASN A 48 -6.18 5.66 -10.32
C ASN A 48 -4.87 5.46 -9.56
N LEU A 49 -4.66 4.27 -9.03
CA LEU A 49 -3.42 3.90 -8.34
C LEU A 49 -2.72 2.73 -9.05
N LEU A 50 -1.58 3.02 -9.67
CA LEU A 50 -0.86 2.07 -10.52
C LEU A 50 0.52 1.77 -9.96
N ILE A 51 0.81 0.48 -9.78
CA ILE A 51 2.16 -0.01 -9.44
C ILE A 51 2.65 -0.87 -10.60
N ASN A 52 3.62 -0.34 -11.34
CA ASN A 52 4.19 -1.03 -12.51
C ASN A 52 5.45 -1.82 -12.16
N ASP A 53 6.22 -1.35 -11.17
CA ASP A 53 7.38 -2.06 -10.61
C ASP A 53 7.77 -1.45 -9.26
N GLY A 54 8.74 -2.07 -8.58
CA GLY A 54 9.36 -1.54 -7.36
C GLY A 54 9.18 -2.42 -6.13
N GLN A 55 9.81 -2.03 -5.02
CA GLN A 55 9.64 -2.66 -3.72
C GLN A 55 8.95 -1.66 -2.79
N ILE A 56 7.70 -1.95 -2.43
CA ILE A 56 6.81 -1.00 -1.78
C ILE A 56 6.34 -1.55 -0.43
N PHE A 57 6.59 -0.81 0.63
CA PHE A 57 6.18 -1.11 1.99
C PHE A 57 5.38 0.05 2.57
N VAL A 58 4.14 -0.20 2.96
CA VAL A 58 3.25 0.86 3.44
C VAL A 58 2.63 0.45 4.77
N SER A 59 2.78 1.32 5.77
CA SER A 59 2.08 1.26 7.04
C SER A 59 1.13 2.47 7.14
N GLY A 60 -0.17 2.25 6.94
CA GLY A 60 -1.22 3.26 7.08
C GLY A 60 -1.76 3.38 8.51
N ALA A 61 -2.63 4.36 8.71
CA ALA A 61 -3.22 4.66 10.02
C ALA A 61 -4.20 3.58 10.53
N LEU A 62 -4.47 3.62 11.84
CA LEU A 62 -5.43 2.76 12.55
C LEU A 62 -6.69 3.52 12.98
N ASN A 63 -7.32 4.23 12.05
CA ASN A 63 -8.50 5.06 12.34
C ASN A 63 -9.51 5.03 11.18
N PRO A 64 -10.81 5.28 11.48
CA PRO A 64 -11.82 5.40 10.45
C PRO A 64 -11.53 6.53 9.46
N GLY A 65 -11.82 6.26 8.18
CA GLY A 65 -11.66 7.22 7.11
C GLY A 65 -10.30 7.22 6.43
N ASN A 66 -9.38 6.33 6.83
CA ASN A 66 -8.09 6.17 6.17
C ASN A 66 -7.80 4.71 5.77
N GLY A 67 -7.22 4.50 4.60
CA GLY A 67 -6.71 3.26 4.04
C GLY A 67 -5.20 3.29 3.79
N ALA A 68 -4.52 2.18 4.05
CA ALA A 68 -3.10 2.06 3.67
C ALA A 68 -2.89 2.06 2.14
N LEU A 69 -3.88 1.56 1.41
CA LEU A 69 -4.08 1.74 -0.02
C LEU A 69 -5.46 2.36 -0.17
N ASP A 70 -5.55 3.58 -0.68
CA ASP A 70 -6.83 4.26 -0.93
C ASP A 70 -6.86 4.84 -2.34
N TYR A 71 -7.93 4.50 -3.06
CA TYR A 71 -8.17 4.99 -4.40
C TYR A 71 -9.67 5.07 -4.71
N GLU A 72 -10.05 6.07 -5.51
CA GLU A 72 -11.44 6.26 -5.98
C GLU A 72 -11.70 5.65 -7.37
N GLY A 73 -10.64 5.49 -8.17
CA GLY A 73 -10.70 4.96 -9.53
C GLY A 73 -10.42 3.46 -9.60
N HIS A 74 -9.42 3.08 -10.41
CA HIS A 74 -8.93 1.70 -10.45
C HIS A 74 -7.54 1.60 -9.81
N ALA A 75 -7.28 0.47 -9.16
CA ALA A 75 -5.93 0.10 -8.76
C ALA A 75 -5.46 -1.16 -9.47
N ALA A 76 -4.21 -1.13 -9.93
CA ALA A 76 -3.58 -2.29 -10.55
C ALA A 76 -2.11 -2.41 -10.16
N ILE A 77 -1.67 -3.64 -9.97
CA ILE A 77 -0.26 -3.99 -9.79
C ILE A 77 0.18 -4.93 -10.91
N THR A 78 1.18 -4.51 -11.69
CA THR A 78 1.65 -5.25 -12.87
C THR A 78 3.09 -5.75 -12.75
N GLY A 79 3.83 -5.26 -11.75
CA GLY A 79 5.20 -5.66 -11.44
C GLY A 79 5.59 -5.23 -10.04
N GLY A 80 6.77 -5.67 -9.59
CA GLY A 80 7.31 -5.36 -8.27
C GLY A 80 6.80 -6.24 -7.13
N ASP A 81 7.07 -5.82 -5.90
CA ASP A 81 6.59 -6.43 -4.66
C ASP A 81 5.95 -5.34 -3.79
N ALA A 82 4.76 -5.60 -3.25
CA ALA A 82 4.06 -4.68 -2.36
C ALA A 82 3.55 -5.38 -1.09
N ILE A 83 3.88 -4.83 0.09
CA ILE A 83 3.23 -5.17 1.36
C ILE A 83 2.65 -3.90 1.95
N ILE A 84 1.33 -3.86 2.03
CA ILE A 84 0.55 -2.70 2.45
C ILE A 84 -0.31 -3.12 3.63
N VAL A 85 -0.11 -2.48 4.79
CA VAL A 85 -0.78 -2.81 6.04
C VAL A 85 -1.34 -1.56 6.72
N GLY A 86 -2.51 -1.68 7.33
CA GLY A 86 -3.20 -0.58 8.01
C GLY A 86 -4.51 -1.06 8.63
N TRP A 87 -5.49 -0.17 8.74
CA TRP A 87 -6.82 -0.49 9.26
C TRP A 87 -7.68 -1.28 8.26
N SER A 88 -8.13 -2.47 8.65
CA SER A 88 -8.93 -3.36 7.82
C SER A 88 -10.35 -2.84 7.53
N GLY A 89 -10.82 -1.86 8.30
CA GLY A 89 -12.12 -1.22 8.10
C GLY A 89 -12.25 -0.47 6.77
N MET A 90 -11.13 -0.01 6.19
CA MET A 90 -11.06 0.62 4.86
C MET A 90 -10.16 -0.15 3.89
N ALA A 91 -9.82 -1.41 4.20
CA ALA A 91 -8.89 -2.15 3.36
C ALA A 91 -9.43 -2.40 1.95
N GLN A 92 -8.74 -1.80 0.99
CA GLN A 92 -8.88 -2.05 -0.44
C GLN A 92 -7.76 -2.97 -0.93
N GLY A 93 -8.00 -3.65 -2.05
CA GLY A 93 -7.01 -4.48 -2.74
C GLY A 93 -6.88 -4.06 -4.20
N PHE A 94 -6.01 -4.73 -4.95
CA PHE A 94 -5.86 -4.45 -6.37
C PHE A 94 -6.99 -5.08 -7.20
N GLY A 95 -7.34 -4.42 -8.31
CA GLY A 95 -8.39 -4.86 -9.22
C GLY A 95 -7.94 -5.95 -10.20
N SER A 96 -8.90 -6.44 -11.00
CA SER A 96 -8.73 -7.55 -11.95
C SER A 96 -7.78 -7.26 -13.12
N ASP A 97 -7.45 -5.99 -13.35
CA ASP A 97 -6.53 -5.58 -14.42
C ASP A 97 -5.06 -5.78 -14.02
N SER A 98 -4.79 -6.21 -12.79
CA SER A 98 -3.47 -6.57 -12.29
C SER A 98 -2.95 -7.84 -12.96
N SER A 99 -1.70 -7.82 -13.44
CA SER A 99 -1.01 -9.03 -13.92
C SER A 99 -0.25 -9.76 -12.81
N GLN A 100 -0.07 -9.13 -11.65
CA GLN A 100 0.43 -9.78 -10.45
C GLN A 100 -0.70 -10.26 -9.55
N ALA A 101 -0.50 -11.44 -8.95
CA ALA A 101 -1.42 -11.94 -7.93
C ALA A 101 -1.26 -11.13 -6.64
N SER A 102 -2.38 -10.78 -6.01
CA SER A 102 -2.41 -10.09 -4.73
C SER A 102 -3.34 -10.79 -3.74
N LEU A 103 -3.04 -10.68 -2.46
CA LEU A 103 -3.87 -11.19 -1.36
C LEU A 103 -4.40 -10.01 -0.55
N LEU A 104 -5.73 -9.89 -0.45
CA LEU A 104 -6.36 -9.01 0.52
C LEU A 104 -6.69 -9.83 1.77
N VAL A 105 -5.96 -9.57 2.85
CA VAL A 105 -6.15 -10.25 4.13
C VAL A 105 -6.80 -9.28 5.11
N LYS A 106 -8.00 -9.64 5.60
CA LYS A 106 -8.68 -8.91 6.67
C LYS A 106 -8.53 -9.67 7.99
N GLU A 107 -8.70 -8.96 9.10
CA GLU A 107 -8.63 -9.51 10.47
C GLU A 107 -7.24 -10.03 10.88
N LEU A 108 -6.18 -9.62 10.18
CA LEU A 108 -4.81 -9.85 10.60
C LEU A 108 -4.34 -8.68 11.46
N ASN A 109 -4.05 -8.97 12.73
CA ASN A 109 -3.69 -7.94 13.70
C ASN A 109 -2.21 -8.04 14.07
N GLY A 110 -1.58 -6.88 14.31
CA GLY A 110 -0.21 -6.82 14.78
C GLY A 110 0.17 -5.46 15.35
N THR A 111 1.24 -5.44 16.13
CA THR A 111 1.85 -4.22 16.69
C THR A 111 3.10 -3.83 15.91
N VAL A 112 3.65 -2.65 16.21
CA VAL A 112 5.01 -2.27 15.79
C VAL A 112 5.99 -3.41 16.06
N GLY A 113 6.83 -3.73 15.08
CA GLY A 113 7.80 -4.82 15.15
C GLY A 113 7.25 -6.21 14.84
N SER A 114 5.95 -6.36 14.59
CA SER A 114 5.39 -7.63 14.13
C SER A 114 5.93 -7.96 12.74
N ASN A 115 6.35 -9.21 12.55
CA ASN A 115 6.89 -9.69 11.28
C ASN A 115 5.80 -10.41 10.48
N ILE A 116 5.35 -9.77 9.41
CA ILE A 116 4.39 -10.32 8.44
C ILE A 116 5.17 -11.16 7.45
N ARG A 117 4.74 -12.40 7.21
CA ARG A 117 5.41 -13.34 6.31
C ARG A 117 4.42 -14.00 5.39
N VAL A 118 4.81 -14.09 4.12
CA VAL A 118 4.14 -14.94 3.13
C VAL A 118 5.02 -16.16 2.94
N LEU A 119 4.45 -17.34 3.15
CA LEU A 119 5.13 -18.62 3.02
C LEU A 119 4.51 -19.43 1.87
N ASP A 120 5.30 -20.27 1.22
CA ASP A 120 4.76 -21.30 0.33
C ASP A 120 4.18 -22.48 1.12
N SER A 121 3.66 -23.49 0.41
CA SER A 121 3.08 -24.69 1.02
C SER A 121 4.09 -25.58 1.75
N GLU A 122 5.38 -25.40 1.49
CA GLU A 122 6.48 -26.14 2.15
C GLU A 122 7.02 -25.38 3.37
N GLY A 123 6.55 -24.15 3.60
CA GLY A 123 6.98 -23.28 4.69
C GLY A 123 8.18 -22.40 4.34
N ASN A 124 8.61 -22.35 3.07
CA ASN A 124 9.67 -21.43 2.65
C ASN A 124 9.12 -20.01 2.59
N GLN A 125 9.93 -19.04 3.02
CA GLN A 125 9.54 -17.63 3.00
C GLN A 125 9.62 -17.06 1.58
N LEU A 126 8.50 -16.54 1.10
CA LEU A 126 8.37 -15.83 -0.17
C LEU A 126 8.58 -14.32 0.00
N ALA A 127 8.00 -13.75 1.06
CA ALA A 127 8.15 -12.34 1.40
C ALA A 127 8.07 -12.13 2.91
N ALA A 128 8.73 -11.08 3.42
CA ALA A 128 8.61 -10.67 4.82
C ALA A 128 8.73 -9.16 4.98
N TYR A 129 7.97 -8.62 5.94
CA TYR A 129 8.02 -7.22 6.31
C TYR A 129 7.83 -7.06 7.81
N THR A 130 8.66 -6.22 8.43
CA THR A 130 8.51 -5.86 9.84
C THR A 130 7.72 -4.57 9.92
N ALA A 131 6.51 -4.64 10.47
CA ALA A 131 5.60 -3.52 10.52
C ALA A 131 6.19 -2.36 11.34
N SER A 132 6.25 -1.17 10.73
CA SER A 132 6.66 0.06 11.42
C SER A 132 5.54 0.69 12.25
N GLN A 133 4.28 0.34 11.98
CA GLN A 133 3.11 0.73 12.76
C GLN A 133 2.29 -0.49 13.18
N ALA A 134 1.37 -0.32 14.14
CA ALA A 134 0.36 -1.33 14.40
C ALA A 134 -0.62 -1.42 13.21
N PHE A 135 -1.25 -2.59 13.02
CA PHE A 135 -2.22 -2.85 11.96
C PHE A 135 -3.30 -3.82 12.47
N SER A 136 -4.46 -3.85 11.82
CA SER A 136 -5.64 -4.65 12.23
C SER A 136 -6.52 -5.00 11.06
#